data_AF-A0A820F4W9-F1
#
_entry.id   AF-A0A820F4W9-F1
#
_cell.length_a   1.000
_cell.length_b   1.000
_cell.length_c   1.000
_cell.angle_alpha   90.00
_cell.angle_beta   90.00
_cell.angle_gamma   90.00
#
_symmetry.space_group_name_H-M   'P 1'
#
loop_
_entity.id
_entity.type
_entity.pdbx_description
1 polymer ?
#
loop_
_entity_poly.entity_id
_entity_poly.type
_entity_poly.pdbx_seq_one_letter_code
_entity_poly.pdbx_strand_id
1 'polypeptide(L)'
;MSDCQHLRCPITLELFIDPVLAEDGQTYERSAIIQWIQQHGTSPFTRQQLSVLRLTPNRAIKTAVENFKRQNRESRRPSTPRESVRNTVPRSKTAVARVECVYCGHLQNSNSIKSHQ
;
A
#
# COMPACT_ATOMS: atom_id res chain seq x y z
N MET A 1 6.82 1.81 10.99
CA MET A 1 5.58 2.50 10.59
C MET A 1 5.81 3.02 9.19
N SER A 2 5.38 2.26 8.18
CA SER A 2 5.40 2.75 6.80
C SER A 2 3.94 2.94 6.41
N ASP A 3 3.43 4.14 6.64
CA ASP A 3 2.04 4.49 6.38
C ASP A 3 1.75 4.41 4.88
N CYS A 4 1.21 3.26 4.46
CA CYS A 4 0.79 3.00 3.09
C CYS A 4 -0.43 3.84 2.65
N GLN A 5 -0.94 4.72 3.52
CA GLN A 5 -2.08 5.57 3.28
C GLN A 5 -1.83 6.54 2.11
N HIS A 6 -0.59 7.02 1.95
CA HIS A 6 -0.17 7.88 0.85
C HIS A 6 0.00 7.14 -0.49
N LEU A 7 -0.15 5.82 -0.50
CA LEU A 7 -0.02 4.97 -1.68
C LEU A 7 -1.39 4.54 -2.24
N ARG A 8 -2.49 5.08 -1.70
CA ARG A 8 -3.84 4.78 -2.14
C ARG A 8 -4.48 5.96 -2.86
N CYS A 9 -5.25 5.65 -3.88
CA CYS A 9 -6.05 6.64 -4.60
C CYS A 9 -7.18 7.18 -3.70
N PRO A 10 -7.38 8.50 -3.61
CA PRO A 10 -8.47 9.09 -2.84
C PRO A 10 -9.87 8.73 -3.36
N ILE A 11 -9.99 8.38 -4.64
CA ILE A 11 -11.26 8.05 -5.29
C ILE A 11 -11.57 6.55 -5.16
N THR A 12 -10.64 5.68 -5.55
CA THR A 12 -10.87 4.22 -5.52
C THR A 12 -10.61 3.61 -4.16
N LEU A 13 -9.87 4.29 -3.29
CA LEU A 13 -9.38 3.79 -2.00
C LEU A 13 -8.49 2.55 -2.11
N GLU A 14 -8.05 2.24 -3.32
CA GLU A 14 -7.13 1.14 -3.63
C GLU A 14 -5.72 1.65 -3.87
N LEU A 15 -4.77 0.73 -3.91
CA LEU A 15 -3.41 1.00 -4.32
C LEU A 15 -3.33 1.60 -5.72
N PHE A 16 -2.45 2.60 -5.90
CA PHE A 16 -2.18 3.09 -7.25
C PHE A 16 -1.61 2.01 -8.18
N ILE A 17 -2.16 1.94 -9.38
CA ILE A 17 -1.67 1.13 -10.50
C ILE A 17 -1.01 2.06 -11.52
N ASP A 18 -1.73 3.11 -11.92
CA ASP A 18 -1.23 4.15 -12.79
C ASP A 18 -1.48 5.55 -12.19
N PRO A 19 -0.64 5.96 -11.22
CA PRO A 19 -0.81 7.23 -10.53
C PRO A 19 -0.54 8.42 -11.47
N VAL A 20 -1.47 9.36 -11.49
CA VAL A 20 -1.35 10.64 -12.20
C VAL A 20 -1.52 11.80 -11.23
N LEU A 21 -0.63 12.78 -11.33
CA LEU A 21 -0.69 14.05 -10.64
C LEU A 21 -1.60 15.00 -11.42
N ALA A 22 -2.62 15.50 -10.74
CA ALA A 22 -3.44 16.60 -11.20
C ALA A 22 -2.84 17.95 -10.77
N GLU A 23 -3.28 19.02 -11.41
CA GLU A 23 -2.77 20.38 -11.15
C GLU A 23 -3.15 20.96 -9.79
N ASP A 24 -4.12 20.32 -9.12
CA ASP A 24 -4.47 20.58 -7.73
C ASP A 24 -3.41 20.04 -6.75
N GLY A 25 -2.34 19.45 -7.27
CA GLY A 25 -1.24 18.87 -6.49
C GLY A 25 -1.54 17.46 -6.00
N GLN A 26 -2.68 16.87 -6.34
CA GLN A 26 -3.09 15.56 -5.83
C GLN A 26 -2.89 14.44 -6.84
N THR A 27 -2.57 13.26 -6.30
CA THR A 27 -2.37 12.06 -7.11
C THR A 27 -3.61 11.19 -7.08
N TYR A 28 -4.06 10.81 -8.27
CA TYR A 28 -5.23 9.98 -8.49
C TYR A 28 -4.87 8.78 -9.35
N GLU A 29 -5.71 7.75 -9.33
CA GLU A 29 -5.66 6.68 -10.32
C GLU A 29 -6.14 7.23 -11.67
N ARG A 30 -5.40 6.97 -12.76
CA ARG A 30 -5.70 7.55 -14.08
C ARG A 30 -7.14 7.30 -14.50
N SER A 31 -7.59 6.05 -14.44
CA SER A 31 -8.95 5.68 -14.87
C SER A 31 -10.02 6.41 -14.07
N ALA A 32 -9.84 6.50 -12.75
CA ALA A 32 -10.79 7.13 -11.84
C ALA A 32 -10.90 8.65 -12.06
N ILE A 33 -9.77 9.36 -12.17
CA ILE A 33 -9.81 10.81 -12.36
C ILE A 33 -10.31 11.21 -13.75
N ILE A 34 -10.02 10.40 -14.79
CA ILE A 34 -10.56 10.65 -16.13
C ILE A 34 -12.08 10.54 -16.13
N GLN A 35 -12.63 9.47 -15.54
CA GLN A 35 -14.08 9.31 -15.41
C GLN A 35 -14.71 10.45 -14.61
N TRP A 36 -14.07 10.86 -13.52
CA TRP A 36 -14.53 11.99 -12.71
C TRP A 36 -14.59 13.28 -13.51
N ILE A 37 -13.52 13.64 -14.22
CA ILE A 37 -13.45 14.85 -15.05
C ILE A 37 -14.50 14.80 -16.17
N GLN A 38 -14.72 13.65 -16.80
CA GLN A 38 -15.75 13.50 -17.82
C GLN A 38 -17.16 13.75 -17.29
N GLN A 39 -17.43 13.43 -16.03
CA GLN A 39 -18.75 13.61 -15.42
C GLN A 39 -18.94 15.00 -14.79
N HIS A 40 -17.90 15.56 -14.16
CA HIS A 40 -18.00 16.75 -13.31
C HIS A 40 -17.19 17.95 -13.80
N GLY A 41 -16.20 17.75 -14.68
CA GLY A 41 -15.31 18.81 -15.19
C GLY A 41 -14.42 19.50 -14.12
N THR A 42 -14.33 18.94 -12.92
CA THR A 42 -13.71 19.59 -11.74
C THR A 42 -12.84 18.62 -10.95
N SER A 43 -11.97 19.15 -10.07
CA SER A 43 -11.23 18.35 -9.08
C SER A 43 -12.17 17.82 -7.99
N PRO A 44 -12.05 16.55 -7.58
CA PRO A 44 -12.81 16.00 -6.45
C PRO A 44 -12.53 16.71 -5.13
N PHE A 45 -11.34 17.32 -4.98
CA PHE A 45 -10.89 17.90 -3.71
C PHE A 45 -11.09 19.41 -3.67
N THR A 46 -10.59 20.13 -4.68
CA THR A 46 -10.63 21.61 -4.69
C THR A 46 -11.88 22.15 -5.38
N ARG A 47 -12.65 21.31 -6.09
CA ARG A 47 -13.78 21.69 -6.95
C ARG A 47 -13.42 22.70 -8.04
N GLN A 48 -12.13 22.91 -8.30
CA GLN A 48 -11.66 23.77 -9.39
C GLN A 48 -11.72 23.02 -10.72
N GLN A 49 -11.82 23.77 -11.83
CA GLN A 49 -11.88 23.19 -13.16
C GLN A 49 -10.61 22.38 -13.45
N LEU A 50 -10.78 21.15 -13.92
CA LEU A 50 -9.67 20.22 -14.16
C LEU A 50 -9.80 19.62 -15.56
N SER A 51 -8.68 19.51 -16.27
CA SER A 51 -8.62 18.96 -17.63
C SER A 51 -7.81 17.67 -17.66
N VAL A 52 -8.32 16.67 -18.39
CA VAL A 52 -7.64 15.39 -18.62
C VAL A 52 -6.27 15.59 -19.26
N LEU A 53 -6.11 16.62 -20.10
CA LEU A 53 -4.85 16.95 -20.78
C LEU A 53 -3.76 17.44 -19.83
N ARG A 54 -4.14 17.90 -18.63
CA ARG A 54 -3.22 18.48 -17.64
C ARG A 54 -2.82 17.46 -16.56
N LEU A 55 -3.14 16.18 -16.77
CA LEU A 55 -2.71 15.08 -15.91
C LEU A 55 -1.29 14.62 -16.25
N THR A 56 -0.40 14.64 -15.27
CA THR A 56 1.00 14.23 -15.44
C THR A 56 1.27 12.90 -14.74
N PRO A 57 1.93 11.91 -15.37
CA PRO A 57 2.25 10.65 -14.68
C PRO A 57 3.13 10.86 -13.43
N ASN A 58 2.73 10.31 -12.27
CA ASN A 58 3.49 10.39 -11.03
C ASN A 58 4.35 9.12 -10.82
N ARG A 59 5.54 9.10 -11.42
CA ARG A 59 6.46 7.96 -11.36
C ARG A 59 6.97 7.68 -9.94
N ALA A 60 7.11 8.71 -9.10
CA ALA A 60 7.59 8.54 -7.73
C ALA A 60 6.64 7.67 -6.90
N ILE A 61 5.33 7.95 -6.98
CA ILE A 61 4.30 7.13 -6.30
C ILE A 61 4.26 5.71 -6.88
N LYS A 62 4.40 5.57 -8.21
CA LYS A 62 4.44 4.25 -8.85
C LYS A 62 5.58 3.39 -8.30
N THR A 63 6.79 3.93 -8.26
CA THR A 63 7.96 3.25 -7.67
C THR A 63 7.76 2.96 -6.19
N ALA A 64 7.16 3.87 -5.42
CA ALA A 64 6.87 3.65 -4.01
C ALA A 64 5.88 2.48 -3.79
N VAL A 65 4.83 2.37 -4.61
CA VAL A 65 3.90 1.24 -4.59
C VAL A 65 4.60 -0.07 -4.94
N GLU A 66 5.44 -0.08 -5.97
CA GLU A 66 6.21 -1.26 -6.37
C GLU A 66 7.16 -1.73 -5.25
N ASN A 67 7.84 -0.79 -4.61
CA ASN A 67 8.71 -1.07 -3.46
C ASN A 67 7.91 -1.64 -2.29
N PHE A 68 6.74 -1.06 -1.99
CA PHE A 68 5.84 -1.57 -0.96
C PHE A 68 5.39 -3.00 -1.26
N LYS A 69 4.96 -3.28 -2.50
CA LYS A 69 4.55 -4.62 -2.95
C LYS A 69 5.69 -5.63 -2.80
N ARG A 70 6.94 -5.24 -3.12
CA ARG A 70 8.13 -6.09 -3.00
C ARG A 70 8.47 -6.41 -1.55
N GLN A 71 8.46 -5.41 -0.67
CA GLN A 71 8.70 -5.62 0.77
C GLN A 71 7.65 -6.53 1.38
N ASN A 72 6.36 -6.32 1.08
CA ASN A 72 5.29 -7.18 1.58
C ASN A 72 5.38 -8.63 1.07
N ARG A 73 5.95 -8.86 -0.13
CA ARG A 73 6.23 -10.21 -0.65
C ARG A 73 7.41 -10.88 0.06
N GLU A 74 8.47 -10.14 0.36
CA GLU A 74 9.65 -10.69 1.04
C GLU A 74 9.36 -11.00 2.51
N SER A 75 8.63 -10.12 3.21
CA SER A 75 8.14 -10.38 4.57
C SER A 75 7.16 -11.56 4.66
N ARG A 76 6.63 -12.00 3.52
CA ARG A 76 5.73 -13.16 3.39
C ARG A 76 6.44 -14.47 3.09
N ARG A 77 7.76 -14.45 2.83
CA ARG A 77 8.51 -15.69 2.62
C ARG A 77 8.73 -16.40 3.95
N PRO A 78 8.26 -17.64 4.12
CA PRO A 78 8.74 -18.47 5.22
C PRO A 78 10.23 -18.70 4.98
N SER A 79 11.07 -18.22 5.89
CA SER A 79 12.47 -18.60 5.94
C SER A 79 12.55 -20.06 6.42
N THR A 80 12.42 -21.02 5.51
CA THR A 80 12.94 -22.37 5.76
C THR A 80 14.15 -22.57 4.85
N PRO A 81 15.37 -22.68 5.41
CA PRO A 81 16.43 -23.39 4.72
C PRO A 81 15.92 -24.79 4.40
N ARG A 82 16.03 -25.21 3.14
CA ARG A 82 15.82 -26.61 2.75
C ARG A 82 16.94 -27.42 3.39
N GLU A 83 16.73 -27.88 4.62
CA GLU A 83 17.61 -28.87 5.23
C GLU A 83 17.13 -30.27 4.82
N SER A 84 18.05 -31.00 4.20
CA SER A 84 17.85 -32.32 3.63
C SER A 84 17.50 -33.32 4.74
N VAL A 85 16.33 -33.94 4.61
CA VAL A 85 15.93 -35.28 5.06
C VAL A 85 16.84 -35.97 6.09
N ARG A 86 16.42 -36.00 7.37
CA ARG A 86 16.39 -37.26 8.14
C ARG A 86 15.40 -37.23 9.33
N ASN A 87 14.50 -38.21 9.31
CA ASN A 87 13.53 -38.72 10.29
C ASN A 87 13.60 -38.25 11.76
N THR A 88 12.47 -37.81 12.30
CA THR A 88 11.62 -38.52 13.30
C THR A 88 10.54 -37.56 13.82
N VAL A 89 9.28 -38.01 13.89
CA VAL A 89 8.13 -37.23 14.41
C VAL A 89 8.02 -37.50 15.91
N PRO A 90 7.87 -36.49 16.79
CA PRO A 90 6.53 -36.22 17.30
C PRO A 90 6.19 -34.73 17.54
N ARG A 91 5.03 -34.34 17.00
CA ARG A 91 3.99 -33.46 17.58
C ARG A 91 4.45 -32.30 18.48
N SER A 92 4.68 -31.14 17.88
CA SER A 92 4.61 -29.84 18.56
C SER A 92 3.96 -28.82 17.63
N LYS A 93 2.85 -28.22 18.08
CA LYS A 93 2.09 -27.22 17.34
C LYS A 93 2.90 -25.93 17.25
N THR A 94 3.70 -25.73 16.22
CA THR A 94 4.39 -24.44 16.04
C THR A 94 3.69 -23.65 14.95
N ALA A 95 3.06 -22.57 15.41
CA ALA A 95 2.12 -21.73 14.68
C ALA A 95 2.66 -21.27 13.32
N VAL A 96 1.80 -21.35 12.30
CA VAL A 96 1.98 -20.67 11.03
C VAL A 96 2.15 -19.19 11.34
N ALA A 97 3.33 -18.62 11.04
CA ALA A 97 3.62 -17.22 11.32
C ALA A 97 2.53 -16.34 10.69
N ARG A 98 1.83 -15.60 11.54
CA ARG A 98 0.69 -14.76 11.18
C ARG A 98 1.20 -13.65 10.27
N VAL A 99 0.92 -13.77 8.98
CA VAL A 99 1.26 -12.74 8.00
C VAL A 99 0.22 -11.64 8.11
N GLU A 100 0.52 -10.55 8.81
CA GLU A 100 -0.30 -9.35 8.77
C GLU A 100 0.30 -8.28 7.85
N CYS A 101 -0.32 -8.18 6.67
CA CYS A 101 -0.64 -6.91 6.03
C CYS A 101 -1.64 -7.18 4.90
N VAL A 102 -2.90 -6.79 5.11
CA VAL A 102 -3.94 -6.64 4.07
C VAL A 102 -4.29 -5.15 3.96
N TYR A 103 -3.25 -4.31 3.93
CA TYR A 103 -3.33 -2.87 3.70
C TYR A 103 -3.70 -1.97 4.90
N CYS A 104 -4.34 -2.43 5.97
CA CYS A 104 -4.36 -1.71 7.27
C CYS A 104 -4.94 -2.59 8.40
N GLY A 105 -4.19 -3.58 8.88
CA GLY A 105 -4.52 -4.27 10.13
C GLY A 105 -3.96 -3.47 11.31
N HIS A 106 -4.70 -2.50 11.83
CA HIS A 106 -4.33 -1.87 13.10
C HIS A 106 -4.46 -2.92 14.23
N LEU A 107 -3.32 -3.37 14.75
CA LEU A 107 -3.21 -3.84 16.13
C LEU A 107 -2.28 -2.86 16.83
N GLN A 108 -2.88 -1.90 17.55
CA GLN A 108 -2.14 -1.11 18.53
C GLN A 108 -1.66 -2.07 19.61
N ASN A 109 -0.39 -2.48 19.57
CA ASN A 109 0.25 -3.07 20.72
C ASN A 109 1.13 -1.99 21.38
N SER A 110 0.50 -1.17 22.21
CA SER A 110 1.20 -0.18 23.04
C SER A 110 1.90 -0.89 24.20
N ASN A 111 3.01 -1.58 23.93
CA ASN A 111 3.99 -1.86 24.98
C ASN A 111 4.91 -0.65 25.10
N SER A 112 4.45 0.35 25.85
CA SER A 112 5.33 1.39 26.39
C SER A 112 6.08 0.77 27.57
N ILE A 113 7.23 0.17 27.29
CA ILE A 113 8.26 0.00 28.31
C ILE A 113 8.88 1.38 28.50
N LYS A 114 8.50 2.08 29.56
CA LYS A 114 9.33 3.13 30.15
C LYS A 114 9.96 2.56 31.42
N SER A 115 11.17 2.04 31.25
CA SER A 115 12.14 1.88 32.34
C SER A 115 12.92 3.18 32.50
N HIS A 116 13.39 3.45 33.72
CA HIS A 116 14.00 4.68 34.26
C HIS A 116 12.94 5.73 34.67
N GLN A 117 12.72 5.98 35.96
CA GLN A 117 13.66 6.13 37.07
C GLN A 117 13.13 5.53 38.37
#